data_AF-A0A9P5HVX6-F1
#
_entry.id   AF-A0A9P5HVX6-F1
#
_cell.length_a   1.000
_cell.length_b   1.000
_cell.length_c   1.000
_cell.angle_alpha   90.00
_cell.angle_beta   90.00
_cell.angle_gamma   90.00
#
_symmetry.space_group_name_H-M   'P 1'
#
loop_
_entity.id
_entity.type
_entity.pdbx_description
1 polymer ?
#
loop_
_entity_poly.entity_id
_entity_poly.type
_entity_poly.pdbx_seq_one_letter_code
_entity_poly.pdbx_strand_id
1 'polypeptide(L)'
;MAFLRRLTALNTSISGTLIKTLPPASSCYTGNPFDSTQNCSSVQNNWALASSQANTPEGIDYPIYANNSWLPTDVPRYQAGKDCEIGGPPIYVVNATTEDQIATAMEWATESSVDSTSGEILTANADQNPDLLWATRGGGPGTCGVVTEFVLQAYPAISSFVAVNLEVIPLGSENDTTTTTVFIVVYYCLHCTAIAAWNALAILFQSIPDLMDTGIAGAMTAATGCSARALSGLRSAPPGVYFSQAFYGYKISTPEMATVIFPLIEKMKDISDGSLSLNYTVTDVYPTYLDIFYAGDPGEDPAGQVPLLSTHLLGRAQLSDVSMEKVAAYLQRALASQGGGWISHDNWLTSRTWPG
;
A
#
# COMPACT_ATOMS: atom_id res chain seq x y z
N MET A 1 -22.77 -37.29 -1.86
CA MET A 1 -23.59 -37.29 -3.10
C MET A 1 -24.52 -36.07 -3.21
N ALA A 2 -25.19 -35.61 -2.15
CA ALA A 2 -26.10 -34.45 -2.23
C ALA A 2 -25.39 -33.13 -2.62
N PHE A 3 -24.22 -32.85 -2.03
CA PHE A 3 -23.44 -31.64 -2.33
C PHE A 3 -23.02 -31.54 -3.80
N LEU A 4 -22.46 -32.61 -4.37
CA LEU A 4 -22.08 -32.65 -5.80
C LEU A 4 -23.28 -32.43 -6.72
N ARG A 5 -24.46 -32.98 -6.39
CA ARG A 5 -25.69 -32.73 -7.17
C ARG A 5 -26.10 -31.25 -7.11
N ARG A 6 -26.00 -30.61 -5.94
CA ARG A 6 -26.28 -29.17 -5.80
C ARG A 6 -25.31 -28.31 -6.61
N LEU A 7 -24.03 -28.68 -6.66
CA LEU A 7 -23.04 -27.98 -7.50
C LEU A 7 -23.31 -28.15 -8.99
N THR A 8 -23.69 -29.35 -9.44
CA THR A 8 -24.08 -29.58 -10.83
C THR A 8 -25.33 -28.76 -11.20
N ALA A 9 -26.32 -28.71 -10.31
CA ALA A 9 -27.52 -27.90 -10.50
C ALA A 9 -27.16 -26.41 -10.59
N LEU A 10 -26.36 -25.88 -9.64
CA LEU A 10 -25.85 -24.51 -9.68
C LEU A 10 -25.16 -24.22 -11.02
N ASN A 11 -24.21 -25.06 -11.40
CA ASN A 11 -23.43 -24.87 -12.62
C ASN A 11 -24.34 -24.82 -13.87
N THR A 12 -25.40 -25.62 -13.89
CA THR A 12 -26.38 -25.57 -14.99
C THR A 12 -27.18 -24.26 -14.95
N SER A 13 -27.63 -23.82 -13.77
CA SER A 13 -28.38 -22.58 -13.61
C SER A 13 -27.59 -21.32 -13.99
N ILE A 14 -26.27 -21.32 -13.78
CA ILE A 14 -25.39 -20.19 -14.13
C ILE A 14 -24.70 -20.34 -15.49
N SER A 15 -25.21 -21.21 -16.37
CA SER A 15 -24.69 -21.40 -17.74
C SER A 15 -23.26 -21.93 -17.83
N GLY A 16 -22.85 -22.78 -16.89
CA GLY A 16 -21.59 -23.51 -16.94
C GLY A 16 -20.37 -22.73 -16.42
N THR A 17 -20.58 -21.60 -15.74
CA THR A 17 -19.49 -20.70 -15.30
C THR A 17 -18.86 -21.06 -13.95
N LEU A 18 -19.21 -22.22 -13.37
CA LEU A 18 -18.60 -22.70 -12.13
C LEU A 18 -17.21 -23.30 -12.41
N ILE A 19 -16.20 -22.72 -11.78
CA ILE A 19 -14.81 -23.15 -11.82
C ILE A 19 -14.49 -23.88 -10.52
N LYS A 20 -13.89 -25.07 -10.63
CA LYS A 20 -13.25 -25.73 -9.49
C LYS A 20 -11.87 -25.13 -9.30
N THR A 21 -11.51 -24.77 -8.08
CA THR A 21 -10.18 -24.23 -7.76
C THR A 21 -9.08 -25.24 -8.09
N LEU A 22 -8.05 -24.79 -8.80
CA LEU A 22 -6.89 -25.56 -9.26
C LEU A 22 -5.61 -24.77 -8.97
N PRO A 23 -5.13 -24.77 -7.71
CA PRO A 23 -4.04 -23.92 -7.27
C PRO A 23 -2.85 -23.96 -8.25
N PRO A 24 -2.45 -22.85 -8.89
CA PRO A 24 -1.43 -22.88 -9.93
C PRO A 24 -0.13 -23.55 -9.47
N ALA A 25 0.30 -23.25 -8.24
CA ALA A 25 1.50 -23.79 -7.63
C ALA A 25 1.42 -25.29 -7.28
N SER A 26 0.26 -25.96 -7.39
CA SER A 26 0.17 -27.43 -7.25
C SER A 26 1.14 -28.15 -8.18
N SER A 27 1.42 -27.58 -9.36
CA SER A 27 2.41 -28.10 -10.32
C SER A 27 3.85 -28.13 -9.79
N CYS A 28 4.15 -27.37 -8.72
CA CYS A 28 5.45 -27.36 -8.05
C CYS A 28 5.59 -28.47 -7.00
N TYR A 29 4.50 -29.16 -6.66
CA TYR A 29 4.49 -30.26 -5.70
C TYR A 29 4.56 -31.60 -6.42
N THR A 30 5.12 -32.61 -5.72
CA THR A 30 5.22 -33.96 -6.27
C THR A 30 3.83 -34.51 -6.61
N GLY A 31 3.67 -34.98 -7.84
CA GLY A 31 2.43 -35.59 -8.31
C GLY A 31 1.30 -34.61 -8.67
N ASN A 32 1.52 -33.29 -8.55
CA ASN A 32 0.53 -32.26 -8.87
C ASN A 32 -0.87 -32.56 -8.25
N PRO A 33 -0.99 -32.52 -6.91
CA PRO A 33 -2.14 -33.07 -6.18
C PRO A 33 -3.51 -32.46 -6.52
N PHE A 34 -3.54 -31.28 -7.14
CA PHE A 34 -4.76 -30.62 -7.62
C PHE A 34 -4.83 -30.49 -9.14
N ASP A 35 -4.03 -31.26 -9.89
CA ASP A 35 -4.06 -31.29 -11.36
C ASP A 35 -3.96 -29.90 -12.01
N SER A 36 -3.13 -29.02 -11.45
CA SER A 36 -2.86 -27.70 -12.03
C SER A 36 -2.37 -27.85 -13.47
N THR A 37 -2.94 -27.05 -14.37
CA THR A 37 -2.57 -27.03 -15.80
C THR A 37 -1.36 -26.16 -16.08
N GLN A 38 -0.88 -25.41 -15.08
CA GLN A 38 0.25 -24.50 -15.19
C GLN A 38 1.58 -25.24 -14.99
N ASN A 39 2.64 -24.75 -15.64
CA ASN A 39 3.99 -25.26 -15.39
C ASN A 39 4.59 -24.57 -14.15
N CYS A 40 5.25 -25.33 -13.26
CA CYS A 40 5.84 -24.76 -12.05
C CYS A 40 6.78 -23.58 -12.35
N SER A 41 7.68 -23.72 -13.33
CA SER A 41 8.59 -22.62 -13.69
C SER A 41 7.86 -21.36 -14.17
N SER A 42 6.71 -21.51 -14.83
CA SER A 42 5.86 -20.37 -15.22
C SER A 42 5.22 -19.72 -14.00
N VAL A 43 4.73 -20.54 -13.06
CA VAL A 43 4.15 -20.04 -11.80
C VAL A 43 5.19 -19.27 -11.00
N GLN A 44 6.41 -19.81 -10.86
CA GLN A 44 7.51 -19.17 -10.14
C GLN A 44 7.90 -17.82 -10.75
N ASN A 45 8.09 -17.76 -12.06
CA ASN A 45 8.49 -16.54 -12.76
C ASN A 45 7.45 -15.41 -12.67
N ASN A 46 6.16 -15.77 -12.54
CA ASN A 46 5.06 -14.82 -12.52
C ASN A 46 4.45 -14.64 -11.12
N TRP A 47 4.97 -15.31 -10.09
CA TRP A 47 4.35 -15.31 -8.76
C TRP A 47 4.31 -13.92 -8.13
N ALA A 48 5.34 -13.13 -8.38
CA ALA A 48 5.49 -11.78 -7.85
C ALA A 48 4.72 -10.72 -8.67
N LEU A 49 3.98 -11.11 -9.71
CA LEU A 49 3.23 -10.21 -10.59
C LEU A 49 1.76 -10.14 -10.14
N ALA A 50 1.29 -8.98 -9.68
CA ALA A 50 -0.11 -8.76 -9.26
C ALA A 50 -1.15 -9.10 -10.34
N SER A 51 -0.91 -8.74 -11.59
CA SER A 51 -1.70 -9.13 -12.77
C SER A 51 -1.80 -10.65 -12.93
N SER A 52 -0.75 -11.40 -12.62
CA SER A 52 -0.78 -12.86 -12.71
C SER A 52 -1.63 -13.47 -11.60
N GLN A 53 -1.58 -12.91 -10.40
CA GLN A 53 -2.49 -13.27 -9.31
C GLN A 53 -3.94 -12.90 -9.65
N ALA A 54 -4.19 -11.67 -10.12
CA ALA A 54 -5.52 -11.18 -10.47
C ALA A 54 -6.18 -11.95 -11.64
N ASN A 55 -5.39 -12.44 -12.60
CA ASN A 55 -5.88 -13.27 -13.71
C ASN A 55 -6.16 -14.74 -13.32
N THR A 56 -5.78 -15.14 -12.10
CA THR A 56 -6.07 -16.46 -11.56
C THR A 56 -7.34 -16.39 -10.71
N PRO A 57 -8.40 -17.19 -10.98
CA PRO A 57 -9.67 -17.13 -10.24
C PRO A 57 -9.54 -17.25 -8.71
N GLU A 58 -8.57 -18.03 -8.25
CA GLU A 58 -8.23 -18.28 -6.85
C GLU A 58 -6.98 -17.51 -6.37
N GLY A 59 -6.44 -16.62 -7.21
CA GLY A 59 -5.24 -15.85 -6.93
C GLY A 59 -5.44 -14.87 -5.78
N ILE A 60 -4.42 -14.74 -4.94
CA ILE A 60 -4.41 -13.83 -3.80
C ILE A 60 -3.04 -13.18 -3.76
N ASP A 61 -2.99 -11.85 -3.91
CA ASP A 61 -1.75 -11.08 -3.96
C ASP A 61 -0.83 -11.34 -2.75
N TYR A 62 -1.42 -11.61 -1.59
CA TYR A 62 -0.72 -11.78 -0.34
C TYR A 62 -1.06 -13.13 0.29
N PRO A 63 -0.29 -14.19 0.01
CA PRO A 63 -0.64 -15.57 0.34
C PRO A 63 -0.71 -15.87 1.84
N ILE A 64 -0.21 -14.96 2.70
CA ILE A 64 -0.41 -15.07 4.15
C ILE A 64 -1.90 -15.07 4.53
N TYR A 65 -2.75 -14.31 3.84
CA TYR A 65 -4.19 -14.31 4.06
C TYR A 65 -4.86 -15.61 3.61
N ALA A 66 -4.17 -16.38 2.76
CA ALA A 66 -4.53 -17.72 2.37
C ALA A 66 -3.81 -18.81 3.20
N ASN A 67 -3.23 -18.45 4.35
CA ASN A 67 -2.45 -19.33 5.24
C ASN A 67 -1.24 -20.01 4.56
N ASN A 68 -0.68 -19.41 3.51
CA ASN A 68 0.46 -19.96 2.77
C ASN A 68 0.22 -21.43 2.34
N SER A 69 -0.97 -21.72 1.80
CA SER A 69 -1.47 -23.09 1.62
C SER A 69 -0.88 -23.82 0.40
N TRP A 70 -0.44 -23.07 -0.61
CA TRP A 70 0.13 -23.59 -1.86
C TRP A 70 1.19 -22.64 -2.42
N LEU A 71 2.29 -22.47 -1.69
CA LEU A 71 3.39 -21.61 -2.14
C LEU A 71 4.27 -22.31 -3.19
N PRO A 72 4.80 -21.61 -4.19
CA PRO A 72 5.89 -22.12 -5.01
C PRO A 72 7.13 -22.45 -4.16
N THR A 73 8.01 -23.30 -4.67
CA THR A 73 9.12 -23.86 -3.87
C THR A 73 10.28 -22.89 -3.65
N ASP A 74 10.29 -21.75 -4.33
CA ASP A 74 11.35 -20.72 -4.35
C ASP A 74 10.96 -19.43 -3.62
N VAL A 75 9.76 -19.35 -3.03
CA VAL A 75 9.30 -18.14 -2.33
C VAL A 75 9.57 -18.22 -0.81
N PRO A 76 9.74 -17.07 -0.13
CA PRO A 76 9.88 -17.04 1.32
C PRO A 76 8.69 -17.72 2.02
N ARG A 77 8.97 -18.40 3.14
CA ARG A 77 7.99 -19.17 3.95
C ARG A 77 7.46 -20.46 3.31
N TYR A 78 7.93 -20.86 2.13
CA TYR A 78 7.77 -22.24 1.68
C TYR A 78 8.39 -23.21 2.71
N GLN A 79 7.69 -24.30 3.00
CA GLN A 79 8.14 -25.33 3.93
C GLN A 79 8.27 -26.66 3.20
N ALA A 80 9.51 -27.12 3.02
CA ALA A 80 9.77 -28.42 2.42
C ALA A 80 9.10 -29.54 3.22
N GLY A 81 8.32 -30.38 2.54
CA GLY A 81 7.58 -31.48 3.16
C GLY A 81 6.19 -31.12 3.70
N LYS A 82 5.76 -29.86 3.61
CA LYS A 82 4.34 -29.49 3.78
C LYS A 82 3.58 -29.89 2.52
N ASP A 83 2.45 -30.57 2.67
CA ASP A 83 1.59 -30.94 1.55
C ASP A 83 0.95 -29.70 0.91
N CYS A 84 0.61 -29.81 -0.38
CA CYS A 84 -0.21 -28.80 -1.04
C CYS A 84 -1.65 -28.97 -0.55
N GLU A 85 -2.23 -27.90 -0.04
CA GLU A 85 -3.63 -27.85 0.40
C GLU A 85 -4.31 -26.64 -0.22
N ILE A 86 -5.63 -26.68 -0.44
CA ILE A 86 -6.36 -25.49 -0.89
C ILE A 86 -6.25 -24.40 0.19
N GLY A 87 -6.65 -24.71 1.43
CA GLY A 87 -6.57 -23.80 2.56
C GLY A 87 -7.56 -22.64 2.51
N GLY A 88 -7.06 -21.39 2.57
CA GLY A 88 -7.87 -20.17 2.66
C GLY A 88 -8.63 -19.68 1.41
N PRO A 89 -8.20 -19.95 0.15
CA PRO A 89 -8.97 -19.59 -1.04
C PRO A 89 -10.27 -20.40 -1.17
N PRO A 90 -11.21 -19.96 -2.02
CA PRO A 90 -12.46 -20.67 -2.24
C PRO A 90 -12.22 -22.05 -2.87
N ILE A 91 -13.14 -22.99 -2.64
CA ILE A 91 -13.14 -24.33 -3.26
C ILE A 91 -13.75 -24.34 -4.67
N TYR A 92 -14.62 -23.37 -4.95
CA TYR A 92 -15.26 -23.13 -6.23
C TYR A 92 -15.39 -21.62 -6.45
N VAL A 93 -15.23 -21.18 -7.69
CA VAL A 93 -15.35 -19.78 -8.12
C VAL A 93 -16.41 -19.69 -9.20
N VAL A 94 -17.26 -18.67 -9.13
CA VAL A 94 -18.21 -18.36 -10.21
C VAL A 94 -17.60 -17.29 -11.11
N ASN A 95 -17.31 -17.64 -12.37
CA ASN A 95 -16.87 -16.67 -13.39
C ASN A 95 -18.09 -15.92 -13.95
N ALA A 96 -18.65 -15.03 -13.15
CA ALA A 96 -19.85 -14.29 -13.51
C ALA A 96 -19.56 -13.20 -14.56
N THR A 97 -20.40 -13.16 -15.58
CA THR A 97 -20.42 -12.12 -16.62
C THR A 97 -21.77 -11.41 -16.73
N THR A 98 -22.77 -11.86 -15.95
CA THR A 98 -24.10 -11.22 -15.86
C THR A 98 -24.55 -11.11 -14.41
N GLU A 99 -25.42 -10.13 -14.13
CA GLU A 99 -26.00 -9.95 -12.80
C GLU A 99 -26.87 -11.14 -12.38
N ASP A 100 -27.56 -11.77 -13.33
CA ASP A 100 -28.36 -12.98 -13.09
C ASP A 100 -27.52 -14.15 -12.57
N GLN A 101 -26.29 -14.32 -13.06
CA GLN A 101 -25.39 -15.36 -12.57
C GLN A 101 -24.97 -15.09 -11.13
N ILE A 102 -24.73 -13.81 -10.79
CA ILE A 102 -24.40 -13.38 -9.42
C ILE A 102 -25.60 -13.63 -8.51
N ALA A 103 -26.78 -13.14 -8.89
CA ALA A 103 -28.02 -13.31 -8.13
C ALA A 103 -28.33 -14.79 -7.86
N THR A 104 -28.26 -15.63 -8.90
CA THR A 104 -28.49 -17.08 -8.80
C THR A 104 -27.46 -17.76 -7.87
N ALA A 105 -26.19 -17.37 -7.96
CA ALA A 105 -25.15 -17.93 -7.11
C ALA A 105 -25.30 -17.49 -5.64
N MET A 106 -25.69 -16.24 -5.40
CA MET A 106 -25.96 -15.72 -4.06
C MET A 106 -27.18 -16.41 -3.44
N GLU A 107 -28.28 -16.55 -4.19
CA GLU A 107 -29.46 -17.28 -3.74
C GLU A 107 -29.09 -18.72 -3.35
N TRP A 108 -28.38 -19.44 -4.22
CA TRP A 108 -27.89 -20.80 -3.93
C TRP A 108 -27.01 -20.87 -2.68
N ALA A 109 -26.14 -19.88 -2.46
CA ALA A 109 -25.29 -19.81 -1.27
C ALA A 109 -26.12 -19.60 0.00
N THR A 110 -27.13 -18.74 -0.04
CA THR A 110 -28.03 -18.49 1.10
C THR A 110 -29.01 -19.64 1.38
N GLU A 111 -29.40 -20.44 0.38
CA GLU A 111 -30.11 -21.70 0.65
C GLU A 111 -29.27 -22.68 1.51
N SER A 112 -27.95 -22.44 1.62
CA SER A 112 -27.02 -23.23 2.42
C SER A 112 -26.55 -22.54 3.71
N SER A 113 -26.87 -21.25 3.94
CA SER A 113 -26.44 -20.44 5.10
C SER A 113 -27.56 -19.52 5.62
N VAL A 114 -27.59 -19.22 6.91
CA VAL A 114 -28.74 -18.55 7.58
C VAL A 114 -28.78 -17.01 7.36
N ASP A 115 -27.89 -16.43 6.55
CA ASP A 115 -27.82 -14.98 6.29
C ASP A 115 -28.32 -14.63 4.88
N SER A 116 -29.36 -13.79 4.81
CA SER A 116 -30.13 -13.51 3.59
C SER A 116 -29.59 -12.31 2.80
N THR A 117 -29.05 -12.56 1.61
CA THR A 117 -29.06 -11.58 0.51
C THR A 117 -30.05 -12.09 -0.53
N SER A 118 -31.11 -11.33 -0.81
CA SER A 118 -32.29 -11.74 -1.59
C SER A 118 -32.04 -12.00 -3.09
N GLY A 119 -30.80 -11.86 -3.58
CA GLY A 119 -30.48 -11.91 -5.01
C GLY A 119 -31.04 -10.72 -5.80
N GLU A 120 -31.59 -9.71 -5.14
CA GLU A 120 -32.18 -8.54 -5.77
C GLU A 120 -31.12 -7.60 -6.34
N ILE A 121 -31.37 -7.09 -7.55
CA ILE A 121 -30.54 -6.08 -8.21
C ILE A 121 -31.09 -4.70 -7.82
N LEU A 122 -30.26 -3.89 -7.16
CA LEU A 122 -30.66 -2.59 -6.61
C LEU A 122 -29.78 -1.46 -7.15
N THR A 123 -30.39 -0.31 -7.43
CA THR A 123 -29.67 0.94 -7.67
C THR A 123 -29.56 1.74 -6.37
N ALA A 124 -28.34 2.09 -5.98
CA ALA A 124 -28.07 2.94 -4.83
C ALA A 124 -27.64 4.35 -5.29
N ASN A 125 -28.49 5.34 -5.06
CA ASN A 125 -28.25 6.76 -5.37
C ASN A 125 -28.89 7.65 -4.29
N ALA A 126 -28.92 8.97 -4.49
CA ALA A 126 -29.49 9.90 -3.51
C ALA A 126 -31.01 9.76 -3.32
N ASP A 127 -31.70 9.25 -4.34
CA ASP A 127 -33.17 9.12 -4.40
C ASP A 127 -33.65 7.68 -4.12
N GLN A 128 -32.79 6.68 -4.34
CA GLN A 128 -33.09 5.25 -4.23
C GLN A 128 -32.02 4.56 -3.38
N ASN A 129 -32.43 3.88 -2.30
CA ASN A 129 -31.53 3.18 -1.36
C ASN A 129 -30.32 4.05 -0.90
N PRO A 130 -30.54 5.27 -0.38
CA PRO A 130 -29.46 6.18 0.00
C PRO A 130 -28.61 5.69 1.17
N ASP A 131 -29.16 4.79 1.99
CA ASP A 131 -28.47 4.06 3.06
C ASP A 131 -27.46 3.05 2.49
N LEU A 132 -27.82 2.31 1.44
CA LEU A 132 -26.88 1.45 0.71
C LEU A 132 -25.79 2.27 0.03
N LEU A 133 -26.15 3.43 -0.57
CA LEU A 133 -25.16 4.34 -1.14
C LEU A 133 -24.19 4.84 -0.05
N TRP A 134 -24.71 5.19 1.13
CA TRP A 134 -23.88 5.63 2.24
C TRP A 134 -22.93 4.53 2.72
N ALA A 135 -23.43 3.31 2.90
CA ALA A 135 -22.62 2.17 3.37
C ALA A 135 -21.51 1.79 2.38
N THR A 136 -21.80 1.80 1.08
CA THR A 136 -20.81 1.48 0.04
C THR A 136 -19.71 2.55 -0.11
N ARG A 137 -19.95 3.78 0.34
CA ARG A 137 -18.98 4.90 0.28
C ARG A 137 -18.07 4.99 1.52
N GLY A 138 -17.57 3.84 1.99
CA GLY A 138 -16.55 3.79 3.06
C GLY A 138 -16.74 2.71 4.13
N GLY A 139 -17.83 1.95 4.08
CA GLY A 139 -18.11 0.85 5.03
C GLY A 139 -17.30 -0.43 4.81
N GLY A 140 -16.47 -0.47 3.76
CA GLY A 140 -15.68 -1.63 3.37
C GLY A 140 -16.45 -2.64 2.49
N PRO A 141 -15.74 -3.54 1.79
CA PRO A 141 -16.33 -4.47 0.83
C PRO A 141 -17.07 -5.64 1.49
N GLY A 142 -17.96 -6.29 0.74
CA GLY A 142 -18.53 -7.60 1.08
C GLY A 142 -19.60 -7.60 2.19
N THR A 143 -20.03 -6.43 2.66
CA THR A 143 -20.96 -6.30 3.80
C THR A 143 -22.41 -6.07 3.40
N CYS A 144 -22.66 -5.31 2.32
CA CYS A 144 -24.01 -4.90 1.91
C CYS A 144 -24.49 -5.56 0.60
N GLY A 145 -23.63 -6.29 -0.10
CA GLY A 145 -23.95 -6.94 -1.37
C GLY A 145 -22.75 -7.01 -2.32
N VAL A 146 -23.02 -7.45 -3.55
CA VAL A 146 -22.05 -7.46 -4.65
C VAL A 146 -22.27 -6.22 -5.50
N VAL A 147 -21.25 -5.36 -5.62
CA VAL A 147 -21.33 -4.16 -6.46
C VAL A 147 -20.86 -4.51 -7.88
N THR A 148 -21.72 -4.28 -8.87
CA THR A 148 -21.45 -4.55 -10.29
C THR A 148 -21.07 -3.29 -11.08
N GLU A 149 -21.50 -2.11 -10.62
CA GLU A 149 -21.24 -0.83 -11.28
C GLU A 149 -21.01 0.30 -10.27
N PHE A 150 -20.09 1.21 -10.60
CA PHE A 150 -19.94 2.51 -9.96
C PHE A 150 -20.04 3.64 -11.00
N VAL A 151 -20.89 4.64 -10.74
CA VAL A 151 -20.91 5.90 -11.49
C VAL A 151 -20.11 6.95 -10.73
N LEU A 152 -18.91 7.25 -11.21
CA LEU A 152 -17.97 8.16 -10.53
C LEU A 152 -17.94 9.55 -11.18
N GLN A 153 -17.79 10.57 -10.35
CA GLN A 153 -17.57 11.94 -10.82
C GLN A 153 -16.15 12.08 -11.40
N ALA A 154 -16.05 12.50 -12.66
CA ALA A 154 -14.80 12.90 -13.30
C ALA A 154 -14.56 14.41 -13.14
N TYR A 155 -13.31 14.82 -12.98
CA TYR A 155 -12.89 16.22 -12.92
C TYR A 155 -12.20 16.65 -14.22
N PRO A 156 -12.26 17.94 -14.59
CA PRO A 156 -11.53 18.45 -15.74
C PRO A 156 -10.03 18.17 -15.64
N ALA A 157 -9.39 17.89 -16.78
CA ALA A 157 -7.96 17.67 -16.84
C ALA A 157 -7.18 18.86 -16.27
N ILE A 158 -6.21 18.58 -15.40
CA ILE A 158 -5.28 19.58 -14.90
C ILE A 158 -4.25 19.95 -15.98
N SER A 159 -3.94 21.24 -16.08
CA SER A 159 -3.00 21.80 -17.05
C SER A 159 -1.63 22.13 -16.45
N SER A 160 -1.46 21.95 -15.14
CA SER A 160 -0.21 22.20 -14.44
C SER A 160 -0.17 21.42 -13.13
N PHE A 161 0.90 20.68 -12.95
CA PHE A 161 1.25 19.97 -11.74
C PHE A 161 2.74 20.12 -11.48
N VAL A 162 3.11 20.30 -10.21
CA VAL A 162 4.50 20.43 -9.78
C VAL A 162 4.79 19.37 -8.72
N ALA A 163 5.83 18.58 -8.96
CA ALA A 163 6.39 17.66 -7.98
C ALA A 163 7.70 18.20 -7.40
N VAL A 164 7.84 18.11 -6.08
CA VAL A 164 9.11 18.37 -5.38
C VAL A 164 9.44 17.17 -4.53
N ASN A 165 10.60 16.56 -4.76
CA ASN A 165 11.09 15.48 -3.92
C ASN A 165 12.09 16.05 -2.91
N LEU A 166 11.85 15.82 -1.63
CA LEU A 166 12.76 16.12 -0.54
C LEU A 166 13.28 14.81 0.05
N GLU A 167 14.59 14.63 0.01
CA GLU A 167 15.29 13.51 0.61
C GLU A 167 16.14 13.99 1.79
N VAL A 168 15.98 13.35 2.95
CA VAL A 168 16.73 13.66 4.17
C VAL A 168 17.52 12.44 4.61
N ILE A 169 18.85 12.58 4.56
CA ILE A 169 19.80 11.52 4.87
C ILE A 169 20.60 11.91 6.12
N PRO A 170 20.52 11.12 7.21
CA PRO A 170 21.39 11.32 8.36
C PRO A 170 22.84 10.99 8.00
N LEU A 171 23.76 11.94 8.21
CA LEU A 171 25.16 11.75 7.90
C LEU A 171 25.83 10.89 8.98
N GLY A 172 26.32 9.71 8.58
CA GLY A 172 27.17 8.87 9.42
C GLY A 172 28.63 9.33 9.41
N SER A 173 29.47 8.75 10.29
CA SER A 173 30.92 8.93 10.19
C SER A 173 31.47 8.06 9.05
N GLU A 174 31.42 8.55 7.82
CA GLU A 174 32.24 7.95 6.76
C GLU A 174 33.70 8.35 6.99
N ASN A 175 34.49 7.42 7.58
CA ASN A 175 35.96 7.41 7.69
C ASN A 175 36.63 8.07 8.91
N ASP A 176 36.44 7.56 10.14
CA ASP A 176 37.48 7.79 11.17
C ASP A 176 37.75 6.53 12.02
N THR A 177 38.71 5.73 11.55
CA THR A 177 39.18 4.51 12.23
C THR A 177 40.35 4.75 13.18
N THR A 178 40.66 6.00 13.56
CA THR A 178 41.87 6.30 14.31
C THR A 178 41.63 7.10 15.58
N THR A 179 41.68 6.39 16.73
CA THR A 179 42.03 6.83 18.10
C THR A 179 40.90 6.72 19.15
N THR A 180 41.16 6.08 20.29
CA THR A 180 40.19 5.76 21.36
C THR A 180 39.42 6.96 21.96
N THR A 181 39.91 8.19 21.83
CA THR A 181 39.20 9.42 22.24
C THR A 181 38.07 9.81 21.26
N VAL A 182 38.12 9.29 20.03
CA VAL A 182 37.12 9.49 18.97
C VAL A 182 35.84 8.71 19.26
N PHE A 183 35.89 7.62 20.03
CA PHE A 183 34.69 6.80 20.32
C PHE A 183 33.59 7.55 21.07
N ILE A 184 33.91 8.40 22.06
CA ILE A 184 32.88 9.15 22.81
C ILE A 184 32.31 10.29 21.96
N VAL A 185 33.16 11.02 21.24
CA VAL A 185 32.74 12.14 20.38
C VAL A 185 31.94 11.62 19.18
N VAL A 186 32.35 10.52 18.55
CA VAL A 186 31.62 9.90 17.43
C VAL A 186 30.32 9.27 17.90
N TYR A 187 30.29 8.59 19.06
CA TYR A 187 29.04 8.04 19.59
C TYR A 187 28.04 9.13 19.99
N TYR A 188 28.52 10.23 20.59
CA TYR A 188 27.69 11.39 20.93
C TYR A 188 27.21 12.11 19.66
N CYS A 189 28.07 12.24 18.65
CA CYS A 189 27.72 12.82 17.34
C CYS A 189 26.68 11.99 16.61
N LEU A 190 26.82 10.65 16.58
CA LEU A 190 25.82 9.75 16.00
C LEU A 190 24.46 9.81 16.72
N HIS A 191 24.48 9.97 18.06
CA HIS A 191 23.26 10.15 18.84
C HIS A 191 22.58 11.50 18.54
N CYS A 192 23.36 12.59 18.45
CA CYS A 192 22.86 13.90 18.05
C CYS A 192 22.28 13.86 16.63
N THR A 193 22.98 13.24 15.66
CA THR A 193 22.48 13.07 14.30
C THR A 193 21.18 12.29 14.27
N ALA A 194 21.07 11.21 15.05
CA ALA A 194 19.83 10.45 15.14
C ALA A 194 18.68 11.32 15.69
N ILE A 195 18.91 12.10 16.75
CA ILE A 195 17.92 13.02 17.31
C ILE A 195 17.51 14.07 16.28
N ALA A 196 18.47 14.68 15.59
CA ALA A 196 18.21 15.66 14.54
C ALA A 196 17.34 15.07 13.42
N ALA A 197 17.62 13.85 12.97
CA ALA A 197 16.84 13.16 11.95
C ALA A 197 15.39 12.93 12.39
N TRP A 198 15.18 12.48 13.63
CA TRP A 198 13.85 12.27 14.20
C TRP A 198 13.08 13.58 14.38
N ASN A 199 13.77 14.65 14.80
CA ASN A 199 13.17 15.98 14.91
C ASN A 199 12.78 16.54 13.54
N ALA A 200 13.61 16.32 12.51
CA ALA A 200 13.30 16.73 11.14
C ALA A 200 12.04 16.03 10.61
N LEU A 201 11.94 14.71 10.84
CA LEU A 201 10.73 13.96 10.50
C LEU A 201 9.51 14.46 11.28
N ALA A 202 9.66 14.74 12.58
CA ALA A 202 8.56 15.29 13.38
C ALA A 202 8.10 16.66 12.89
N ILE A 203 9.03 17.53 12.47
CA ILE A 203 8.71 18.83 11.86
C ILE A 203 7.91 18.65 10.58
N LEU A 204 8.30 17.70 9.70
CA LEU A 204 7.51 17.36 8.51
C LEU A 204 6.07 17.01 8.89
N PHE A 205 5.91 16.06 9.81
CA PHE A 205 4.60 15.60 10.27
C PHE A 205 3.75 16.72 10.88
N GLN A 206 4.34 17.61 11.67
CA GLN A 206 3.65 18.75 12.24
C GLN A 206 3.19 19.77 11.18
N SER A 207 3.93 19.90 10.08
CA SER A 207 3.63 20.81 8.99
C SER A 207 2.63 20.25 7.97
N ILE A 208 2.43 18.93 7.92
CA ILE A 208 1.53 18.28 6.96
C ILE A 208 0.11 18.90 6.94
N PRO A 209 -0.58 19.11 8.08
CA PRO A 209 -1.91 19.70 8.04
C PRO A 209 -1.97 21.11 7.41
N ASP A 210 -0.95 21.94 7.64
CA ASP A 210 -0.87 23.28 7.05
C ASP A 210 -0.53 23.22 5.56
N LEU A 211 0.35 22.31 5.16
CA LEU A 211 0.64 22.05 3.74
C LEU A 211 -0.61 21.59 2.99
N MET A 212 -1.39 20.69 3.60
CA MET A 212 -2.67 20.23 3.04
C MET A 212 -3.67 21.38 2.89
N ASP A 213 -3.66 22.36 3.80
CA ASP A 213 -4.53 23.53 3.69
C ASP A 213 -4.16 24.46 2.53
N THR A 214 -2.89 24.45 2.11
CA THR A 214 -2.41 25.15 0.90
C THR A 214 -2.66 24.37 -0.40
N GLY A 215 -3.23 23.17 -0.32
CA GLY A 215 -3.53 22.32 -1.48
C GLY A 215 -2.36 21.42 -1.91
N ILE A 216 -1.33 21.27 -1.06
CA ILE A 216 -0.24 20.34 -1.29
C ILE A 216 -0.61 18.95 -0.77
N ALA A 217 -0.41 17.94 -1.60
CA ALA A 217 -0.51 16.53 -1.26
C ALA A 217 0.87 15.87 -1.36
N GLY A 218 0.96 14.56 -1.15
CA GLY A 218 2.23 13.85 -1.25
C GLY A 218 2.18 12.39 -0.85
N ALA A 219 3.36 11.77 -0.93
CA ALA A 219 3.64 10.46 -0.38
C ALA A 219 5.02 10.48 0.27
N MET A 220 5.18 9.73 1.36
CA MET A 220 6.44 9.69 2.10
C MET A 220 6.85 8.25 2.37
N THR A 221 8.15 8.01 2.26
CA THR A 221 8.80 6.80 2.73
C THR A 221 9.74 7.16 3.86
N ALA A 222 9.65 6.46 5.00
CA ALA A 222 10.58 6.59 6.10
C ALA A 222 11.08 5.22 6.57
N ALA A 223 12.37 5.12 6.84
CA ALA A 223 13.02 3.86 7.18
C ALA A 223 14.18 4.03 8.15
N THR A 224 14.50 2.95 8.86
CA THR A 224 15.66 2.86 9.76
C THR A 224 16.56 1.68 9.35
N GLY A 225 17.77 1.60 9.89
CA GLY A 225 18.63 0.42 9.77
C GLY A 225 18.98 0.00 8.32
N CYS A 226 18.89 -1.30 8.03
CA CYS A 226 19.21 -1.85 6.70
C CYS A 226 18.30 -1.33 5.59
N SER A 227 17.04 -1.04 5.92
CA SER A 227 16.06 -0.46 5.01
C SER A 227 16.44 0.97 4.64
N ALA A 228 16.79 1.78 5.63
CA ALA A 228 17.33 3.13 5.40
C ALA A 228 18.57 3.09 4.50
N ARG A 229 19.51 2.17 4.78
CA ARG A 229 20.71 1.98 3.96
C ARG A 229 20.38 1.70 2.49
N ALA A 230 19.42 0.80 2.25
CA ALA A 230 19.05 0.40 0.89
C ALA A 230 18.41 1.55 0.11
N LEU A 231 17.54 2.34 0.75
CA LEU A 231 16.87 3.48 0.13
C LEU A 231 17.81 4.67 -0.10
N SER A 232 18.69 4.95 0.85
CA SER A 232 19.60 6.09 0.78
C SER A 232 20.86 5.83 -0.07
N GLY A 233 21.06 4.59 -0.54
CA GLY A 233 22.27 4.17 -1.27
C GLY A 233 23.57 4.22 -0.46
N LEU A 234 23.50 4.34 0.88
CA LEU A 234 24.68 4.44 1.74
C LEU A 234 25.37 3.08 1.91
N ARG A 235 26.67 3.11 2.24
CA ARG A 235 27.45 1.89 2.48
C ARG A 235 27.08 1.19 3.79
N SER A 236 26.67 1.97 4.79
CA SER A 236 26.27 1.52 6.12
C SER A 236 24.90 2.10 6.50
N ALA A 237 24.26 1.50 7.50
CA ALA A 237 22.99 2.01 8.01
C ALA A 237 23.18 3.40 8.65
N PRO A 238 22.42 4.43 8.20
CA PRO A 238 22.51 5.75 8.79
C PRO A 238 21.96 5.74 10.24
N PRO A 239 22.46 6.62 11.12
CA PRO A 239 21.89 6.79 12.46
C PRO A 239 20.48 7.38 12.38
N GLY A 240 19.55 6.89 13.20
CA GLY A 240 18.19 7.42 13.25
C GLY A 240 17.33 6.99 12.07
N VAL A 241 16.72 7.96 11.38
CA VAL A 241 15.71 7.75 10.34
C VAL A 241 16.10 8.43 9.03
N TYR A 242 16.03 7.68 7.94
CA TYR A 242 16.00 8.21 6.58
C TYR A 242 14.56 8.48 6.18
N PHE A 243 14.31 9.55 5.43
CA PHE A 243 13.02 9.71 4.77
C PHE A 243 13.12 10.46 3.44
N SER A 244 12.18 10.15 2.55
CA SER A 244 11.95 10.85 1.30
C SER A 244 10.47 11.21 1.20
N GLN A 245 10.19 12.48 0.90
CA GLN A 245 8.85 13.05 0.77
C GLN A 245 8.69 13.62 -0.63
N ALA A 246 7.76 13.05 -1.38
CA ALA A 246 7.28 13.61 -2.63
C ALA A 246 6.12 14.56 -2.33
N PHE A 247 6.27 15.85 -2.62
CA PHE A 247 5.22 16.84 -2.52
C PHE A 247 4.59 17.07 -3.90
N TYR A 248 3.27 17.13 -3.93
CA TYR A 248 2.46 17.27 -5.14
C TYR A 248 1.59 18.51 -5.03
N GLY A 249 1.75 19.41 -5.99
CA GLY A 249 0.95 20.62 -6.10
C GLY A 249 0.11 20.62 -7.38
N TYR A 250 -1.19 20.86 -7.25
CA TYR A 250 -2.12 20.94 -8.38
C TYR A 250 -2.41 22.41 -8.72
N LYS A 251 -2.36 22.78 -10.00
CA LYS A 251 -2.62 24.16 -10.47
C LYS A 251 -1.74 25.22 -9.78
N ILE A 252 -0.51 24.86 -9.44
CA ILE A 252 0.47 25.73 -8.78
C ILE A 252 1.70 25.89 -9.67
N SER A 253 2.33 27.06 -9.67
CA SER A 253 3.60 27.27 -10.37
C SER A 253 4.80 26.82 -9.54
N THR A 254 5.93 26.55 -10.19
CA THR A 254 7.18 26.18 -9.48
C THR A 254 7.61 27.22 -8.41
N PRO A 255 7.56 28.54 -8.67
CA PRO A 255 7.89 29.53 -7.63
C PRO A 255 6.93 29.52 -6.44
N GLU A 256 5.63 29.31 -6.67
CA GLU A 256 4.63 29.20 -5.59
C GLU A 256 4.82 27.91 -4.77
N MET A 257 5.15 26.79 -5.42
CA MET A 257 5.48 25.56 -4.72
C MET A 257 6.71 25.73 -3.80
N ALA A 258 7.72 26.44 -4.31
CA ALA A 258 8.92 26.76 -3.56
C ALA A 258 8.63 27.63 -2.32
N THR A 259 7.78 28.65 -2.43
CA THR A 259 7.42 29.50 -1.27
C THR A 259 6.69 28.74 -0.18
N VAL A 260 5.94 27.68 -0.53
CA VAL A 260 5.23 26.82 0.43
C VAL A 260 6.18 25.85 1.14
N ILE A 261 7.11 25.23 0.42
CA ILE A 261 7.96 24.15 0.96
C ILE A 261 9.26 24.68 1.59
N PHE A 262 9.83 25.78 1.11
CA PHE A 262 11.12 26.28 1.61
C PHE A 262 11.15 26.60 3.10
N PRO A 263 10.11 27.21 3.73
CA PRO A 263 10.12 27.44 5.17
C PRO A 263 10.28 26.14 5.98
N LEU A 264 9.71 25.04 5.50
CA LEU A 264 9.85 23.73 6.11
C LEU A 264 11.28 23.20 6.00
N ILE A 265 11.88 23.30 4.80
CA ILE A 265 13.26 22.84 4.56
C ILE A 265 14.25 23.65 5.41
N GLU A 266 14.11 24.98 5.48
CA GLU A 266 14.99 25.82 6.29
C GLU A 266 14.88 25.46 7.79
N LYS A 267 13.66 25.24 8.29
CA LYS A 267 13.46 24.79 9.68
C LYS A 267 14.16 23.45 9.96
N MET A 268 14.19 22.53 9.00
CA MET A 268 14.93 21.27 9.14
C MET A 268 16.45 21.46 9.04
N LYS A 269 16.94 22.40 8.24
CA LYS A 269 18.37 22.74 8.19
C LYS A 269 18.84 23.35 9.51
N ASP A 270 18.06 24.24 10.11
CA ASP A 270 18.41 24.90 11.36
C ASP A 270 18.59 23.89 12.51
N ILE A 271 17.73 22.87 12.59
CA ILE A 271 17.84 21.83 13.63
C ILE A 271 18.87 20.75 13.32
N SER A 272 19.35 20.67 12.08
CA SER A 272 20.31 19.63 11.69
C SER A 272 21.73 19.97 12.13
N ASP A 273 22.06 21.26 12.28
CA ASP A 273 23.43 21.73 12.58
C ASP A 273 24.48 21.07 11.66
N GLY A 274 24.11 20.85 10.39
CA GLY A 274 24.96 20.19 9.39
C GLY A 274 25.07 18.66 9.51
N SER A 275 24.36 18.02 10.45
CA SER A 275 24.38 16.57 10.64
C SER A 275 23.49 15.80 9.66
N LEU A 276 22.65 16.48 8.89
CA LEU A 276 21.74 15.90 7.91
C LEU A 276 22.04 16.46 6.51
N SER A 277 22.01 15.61 5.49
CA SER A 277 21.93 16.02 4.09
C SER A 277 20.48 16.19 3.69
N LEU A 278 20.10 17.38 3.24
CA LEU A 278 18.77 17.68 2.74
C LEU A 278 18.86 17.98 1.23
N ASN A 279 18.54 16.98 0.42
CA ASN A 279 18.53 17.10 -1.03
C ASN A 279 17.09 17.34 -1.47
N TYR A 280 16.81 18.44 -2.15
CA TYR A 280 15.51 18.65 -2.76
C TYR A 280 15.65 18.94 -4.24
N THR A 281 14.79 18.31 -5.04
CA THR A 281 14.71 18.55 -6.48
C THR A 281 13.29 18.97 -6.81
N VAL A 282 13.15 20.09 -7.55
CA VAL A 282 11.92 20.32 -8.29
C VAL A 282 12.02 19.39 -9.49
N THR A 283 11.28 18.29 -9.40
CA THR A 283 11.53 17.16 -10.30
C THR A 283 10.95 17.46 -11.66
N ASP A 284 9.69 17.90 -11.75
CA ASP A 284 9.01 18.04 -13.04
C ASP A 284 7.80 18.99 -13.01
N VAL A 285 7.50 19.56 -14.18
CA VAL A 285 6.21 20.20 -14.49
C VAL A 285 5.52 19.35 -15.54
N TYR A 286 4.41 18.73 -15.18
CA TYR A 286 3.68 17.85 -16.10
C TYR A 286 2.50 18.57 -16.76
N PRO A 287 2.28 18.38 -18.08
CA PRO A 287 1.21 19.05 -18.80
C PRO A 287 -0.17 18.38 -18.59
N THR A 288 -0.21 17.09 -18.24
CA THR A 288 -1.46 16.37 -17.93
C THR A 288 -1.35 15.51 -16.67
N TYR A 289 -2.50 15.07 -16.14
CA TYR A 289 -2.54 14.14 -15.00
C TYR A 289 -1.88 12.79 -15.31
N LEU A 290 -2.10 12.26 -16.51
CA LEU A 290 -1.58 10.95 -16.90
C LEU A 290 -0.06 10.98 -17.06
N ASP A 291 0.51 12.10 -17.49
CA ASP A 291 1.97 12.24 -17.56
C ASP A 291 2.60 12.07 -16.18
N ILE A 292 1.97 12.56 -15.11
CA ILE A 292 2.43 12.34 -13.73
C ILE A 292 2.34 10.85 -13.38
N PHE A 293 1.16 10.26 -13.61
CA PHE A 293 0.87 8.87 -13.24
C PHE A 293 1.86 7.90 -13.91
N TYR A 294 2.23 8.15 -15.17
CA TYR A 294 3.15 7.31 -15.92
C TYR A 294 4.62 7.73 -15.81
N ALA A 295 4.95 8.99 -15.46
CA ALA A 295 6.34 9.43 -15.29
C ALA A 295 7.05 8.74 -14.13
N GLY A 296 6.31 8.30 -13.12
CA GLY A 296 6.84 7.48 -12.04
C GLY A 296 7.16 6.03 -12.43
N ASP A 297 6.80 5.59 -13.65
CA ASP A 297 6.77 4.19 -14.11
C ASP A 297 6.36 3.25 -12.98
N PRO A 298 5.06 3.17 -12.61
CA PRO A 298 4.65 2.39 -11.46
C PRO A 298 4.97 0.90 -11.61
N GLY A 299 5.36 0.46 -12.83
CA GLY A 299 5.51 -0.94 -13.14
C GLY A 299 4.25 -1.70 -12.75
N GLU A 300 4.45 -2.96 -12.41
CA GLU A 300 3.44 -3.77 -11.75
C GLU A 300 3.78 -3.87 -10.27
N ASP A 301 2.80 -3.62 -9.39
CA ASP A 301 3.00 -3.77 -7.95
C ASP A 301 3.42 -5.21 -7.61
N PRO A 302 4.41 -5.40 -6.72
CA PRO A 302 4.87 -6.73 -6.38
C PRO A 302 3.82 -7.47 -5.54
N ALA A 303 3.44 -8.66 -6.00
CA ALA A 303 2.61 -9.61 -5.28
C ALA A 303 3.46 -10.73 -4.65
N GLY A 304 2.80 -11.70 -4.02
CA GLY A 304 3.42 -12.89 -3.42
C GLY A 304 4.20 -12.62 -2.13
N GLN A 305 4.20 -11.38 -1.63
CA GLN A 305 4.90 -10.99 -0.40
C GLN A 305 4.03 -11.14 0.85
N VAL A 306 4.64 -10.86 2.01
CA VAL A 306 3.93 -10.88 3.30
C VAL A 306 3.75 -9.45 3.80
N PRO A 307 2.55 -8.87 3.67
CA PRO A 307 2.23 -7.60 4.29
C PRO A 307 1.73 -7.85 5.72
N LEU A 308 2.33 -7.18 6.68
CA LEU A 308 1.76 -6.97 8.00
C LEU A 308 1.72 -5.46 8.22
N LEU A 309 0.64 -4.85 7.73
CA LEU A 309 0.48 -3.41 7.71
C LEU A 309 -0.46 -2.96 8.81
N SER A 310 -0.13 -1.84 9.43
CA SER A 310 -1.03 -1.09 10.30
C SER A 310 -1.18 0.31 9.75
N THR A 311 -2.41 0.80 9.64
CA THR A 311 -2.71 2.12 9.11
C THR A 311 -3.40 2.96 10.18
N HIS A 312 -3.08 4.25 10.23
CA HIS A 312 -3.67 5.19 11.16
C HIS A 312 -3.90 6.54 10.48
N LEU A 313 -5.10 7.08 10.64
CA LEU A 313 -5.41 8.45 10.23
C LEU A 313 -4.96 9.41 11.34
N LEU A 314 -4.09 10.36 10.99
CA LEU A 314 -3.55 11.34 11.94
C LEU A 314 -4.02 12.74 11.57
N GLY A 315 -4.67 13.43 12.51
CA GLY A 315 -5.11 14.81 12.35
C GLY A 315 -4.23 15.80 13.11
N ARG A 316 -4.59 17.09 13.06
CA ARG A 316 -3.90 18.19 13.76
C ARG A 316 -3.65 17.89 15.24
N ALA A 317 -4.64 17.32 15.92
CA ALA A 317 -4.55 16.95 17.34
C ALA A 317 -3.46 15.93 17.66
N GLN A 318 -3.07 15.08 16.70
CA GLN A 318 -2.02 14.09 16.84
C GLN A 318 -0.66 14.57 16.29
N LEU A 319 -0.67 15.62 15.48
CA LEU A 319 0.50 16.14 14.78
C LEU A 319 0.87 17.53 15.31
N SER A 320 0.19 18.57 14.85
CA SER A 320 0.51 19.98 15.11
C SER A 320 0.25 20.42 16.56
N ASP A 321 -0.72 19.84 17.26
CA ASP A 321 -1.09 20.25 18.64
C ASP A 321 -0.28 19.52 19.74
N VAL A 322 0.71 18.72 19.33
CA VAL A 322 1.59 17.95 20.22
C VAL A 322 3.01 18.48 20.09
N SER A 323 3.82 18.43 21.16
CA SER A 323 5.22 18.87 21.07
C SER A 323 6.02 18.01 20.08
N MET A 324 7.01 18.62 19.43
CA MET A 324 7.85 17.94 18.43
C MET A 324 8.52 16.69 19.00
N GLU A 325 9.00 16.74 20.24
CA GLU A 325 9.67 15.62 20.90
C GLU A 325 8.73 14.43 21.10
N LYS A 326 7.45 14.71 21.40
CA LYS A 326 6.42 13.66 21.53
C LYS A 326 6.08 13.05 20.18
N VAL A 327 5.95 13.87 19.12
CA VAL A 327 5.74 13.38 17.76
C VAL A 327 6.91 12.49 17.33
N ALA A 328 8.16 12.95 17.54
CA ALA A 328 9.36 12.15 17.29
C ALA A 328 9.33 10.81 18.04
N ALA A 329 8.96 10.80 19.32
CA ALA A 329 8.85 9.58 20.12
C ALA A 329 7.72 8.63 19.65
N TYR A 330 6.62 9.15 19.10
CA TYR A 330 5.59 8.31 18.46
C TYR A 330 6.12 7.68 17.17
N LEU A 331 6.76 8.47 16.32
CA LEU A 331 7.33 8.00 15.05
C LEU A 331 8.43 6.96 15.26
N GLN A 332 9.30 7.16 16.26
CA GLN A 332 10.29 6.17 16.67
C GLN A 332 9.66 4.83 17.04
N ARG A 333 8.55 4.85 17.78
CA ARG A 333 7.83 3.62 18.16
C ARG A 333 7.14 2.97 16.98
N ALA A 334 6.53 3.75 16.09
CA ALA A 334 5.91 3.25 14.88
C ALA A 334 6.94 2.54 13.98
N LEU A 335 8.15 3.08 13.89
CA LEU A 335 9.26 2.55 13.09
C LEU A 335 10.14 1.53 13.83
N ALA A 336 9.94 1.30 15.13
CA ALA A 336 10.71 0.32 15.90
C ALA A 336 10.38 -1.15 15.53
N SER A 337 9.21 -1.39 14.95
CA SER A 337 8.79 -2.72 14.48
C SER A 337 9.56 -3.20 13.24
N GLN A 338 10.40 -2.35 12.65
CA GLN A 338 11.19 -2.62 11.44
C GLN A 338 12.38 -3.54 11.67
N GLY A 339 12.15 -4.74 12.22
CA GLY A 339 13.06 -5.89 12.07
C GLY A 339 13.12 -6.40 10.63
N GLY A 340 13.28 -5.50 9.64
CA GLY A 340 13.29 -5.79 8.21
C GLY A 340 12.03 -5.43 7.41
N GLY A 341 11.22 -4.45 7.83
CA GLY A 341 10.00 -4.00 7.10
C GLY A 341 9.90 -2.47 6.98
N TRP A 342 9.05 -1.98 6.07
CA TRP A 342 8.94 -0.57 5.65
C TRP A 342 7.70 0.13 6.22
N ILE A 343 7.69 1.46 6.26
CA ILE A 343 6.43 2.23 6.31
C ILE A 343 6.34 3.04 5.00
N SER A 344 5.37 2.69 4.15
CA SER A 344 4.85 3.59 3.13
C SER A 344 3.71 4.40 3.74
N HIS A 345 3.70 5.71 3.54
CA HIS A 345 2.49 6.50 3.71
C HIS A 345 1.91 6.76 2.34
N ASP A 346 0.91 5.96 1.96
CA ASP A 346 0.23 6.12 0.68
C ASP A 346 -0.77 7.28 0.75
N ASN A 347 -0.62 8.20 -0.19
CA ASN A 347 -1.55 9.26 -0.59
C ASN A 347 -2.26 10.04 0.54
N TRP A 348 -1.84 11.29 0.74
CA TRP A 348 -2.66 12.33 1.40
C TRP A 348 -3.84 12.73 0.49
N LEU A 349 -4.85 11.88 0.33
CA LEU A 349 -6.09 12.27 -0.33
C LEU A 349 -7.00 12.99 0.68
N THR A 350 -7.14 14.30 0.53
CA THR A 350 -8.19 15.03 1.24
C THR A 350 -9.53 14.76 0.59
N SER A 351 -10.51 14.31 1.38
CA SER A 351 -11.92 14.46 1.04
C SER A 351 -12.35 15.92 1.27
N ARG A 352 -11.79 16.88 0.54
CA ARG A 352 -12.47 18.16 0.41
C ARG A 352 -13.57 17.96 -0.62
N THR A 353 -14.81 18.02 -0.18
CA THR A 353 -15.92 18.43 -1.04
C THR A 353 -15.50 19.76 -1.65
N TRP A 354 -15.08 19.76 -2.91
CA TRP A 354 -14.85 20.98 -3.67
C TRP A 354 -16.16 21.77 -3.63
N PRO A 355 -16.20 22.98 -3.05
CA PRO A 355 -17.33 23.86 -3.28
C PRO A 355 -17.35 24.17 -4.78
N GLY A 356 -18.52 23.97 -5.39
CA GLY A 356 -18.75 24.27 -6.81
C GLY A 356 -18.63 25.74 -7.18
#